data_AF-A0A7V6G6Z1-F1
#
_entry.id   AF-A0A7V6G6Z1-F1
#
_cell.length_a   1.000
_cell.length_b   1.000
_cell.length_c   1.000
_cell.angle_alpha   90.00
_cell.angle_beta   90.00
_cell.angle_gamma   90.00
#
_symmetry.space_group_name_H-M   'P 1'
#
loop_
_entity.id
_entity.type
_entity.pdbx_description
1 polymer ?
#
loop_
_entity_poly.entity_id
_entity_poly.type
_entity_poly.pdbx_seq_one_letter_code
_entity_poly.pdbx_strand_id
1 'polypeptide(L)'
;MTIKLSTYYEKFDSQFSDLETIDSSWYQEILGITAFCSKAKAKDTKGNFSEEYVRARFVWSLINSGMYNKEYICVEFGFPKGNGGKSLNPDIVVFKNKDWLQDYEQAKASKNFAKIRQNVLVIFETKKNNKSVESAIENQLRSAMELNTSQDRIFGVYFDDQSDILIFKKIGNSEIRRFNETNELQQDGIIGWNLEKRDLLVDLPSQQDFIENNESISDLAKLKLDSLDAIDEANFNDLMNSLKRANDGIRPESPLREMIVEFLTLKVFDEKRSKRDKSYLEFYILPEEKRKDGLAEKSFRERINNLYKEAQKEYPKVLGREKRMFTYDSEFRPSKSNDEKFLVALVETFQQRAILKAKNESFNQIIFNNFGSEAQKADKGQYFTPIPVVKNIVKLLNPIKGEEL
;
A
#
# COMPACT_ATOMS: atom_id res chain seq x y z
N MET A 1 11.17 -14.26 -17.19
CA MET A 1 12.28 -14.85 -16.40
C MET A 1 12.30 -14.09 -15.09
N THR A 2 12.07 -14.72 -13.93
CA THR A 2 12.04 -14.01 -12.65
C THR A 2 13.44 -13.55 -12.29
N ILE A 3 13.64 -12.25 -12.15
CA ILE A 3 14.92 -11.67 -11.74
C ILE A 3 15.20 -12.13 -10.30
N LYS A 4 16.40 -12.68 -10.07
CA LYS A 4 16.86 -13.08 -8.73
C LYS A 4 17.96 -12.14 -8.29
N LEU A 5 17.61 -11.14 -7.47
CA LEU A 5 18.56 -10.14 -6.99
C LEU A 5 19.72 -10.77 -6.19
N SER A 6 19.47 -11.89 -5.51
CA SER A 6 20.52 -12.67 -4.82
C SER A 6 21.65 -13.13 -5.74
N THR A 7 21.35 -13.50 -6.99
CA THR A 7 22.38 -13.86 -7.98
C THR A 7 23.25 -12.67 -8.34
N TYR A 8 22.73 -11.45 -8.26
CA TYR A 8 23.51 -10.23 -8.47
C TYR A 8 24.34 -9.85 -7.25
N TYR A 9 23.90 -10.19 -6.03
CA TYR A 9 24.75 -10.05 -4.84
C TYR A 9 25.99 -10.94 -4.95
N GLU A 10 25.81 -12.20 -5.32
CA GLU A 10 26.93 -13.15 -5.51
C GLU A 10 27.90 -12.67 -6.59
N LYS A 11 27.39 -12.12 -7.70
CA LYS A 11 28.22 -11.53 -8.76
C LYS A 11 29.00 -10.32 -8.28
N PHE A 12 28.36 -9.44 -7.52
CA PHE A 12 29.02 -8.29 -6.92
C PHE A 12 30.14 -8.72 -5.98
N ASP A 13 29.83 -9.62 -5.04
CA ASP A 13 30.79 -10.10 -4.03
C ASP A 13 31.97 -10.81 -4.70
N SER A 14 31.74 -11.55 -5.80
CA SER A 14 32.80 -12.15 -6.59
C SER A 14 33.65 -11.14 -7.37
N GLN A 15 33.08 -10.03 -7.81
CA GLN A 15 33.78 -9.04 -8.63
C GLN A 15 34.54 -8.02 -7.76
N PHE A 16 34.03 -7.72 -6.57
CA PHE A 16 34.51 -6.65 -5.70
C PHE A 16 34.95 -7.16 -4.32
N SER A 17 35.35 -8.44 -4.20
CA SER A 17 35.82 -9.03 -2.93
C SER A 17 37.03 -8.31 -2.33
N ASP A 18 37.87 -7.77 -3.20
CA ASP A 18 39.17 -7.16 -2.88
C ASP A 18 39.09 -5.63 -2.83
N LEU A 19 37.89 -5.08 -2.92
CA LEU A 19 37.68 -3.64 -2.84
C LEU A 19 38.11 -3.15 -1.44
N GLU A 20 39.00 -2.16 -1.39
CA GLU A 20 39.49 -1.62 -0.12
C GLU A 20 38.63 -0.45 0.37
N THR A 21 38.24 0.43 -0.57
CA THR A 21 37.48 1.65 -0.28
C THR A 21 36.43 1.93 -1.34
N ILE A 22 35.32 2.53 -0.92
CA ILE A 22 34.22 2.97 -1.76
C ILE A 22 34.00 4.46 -1.49
N ASP A 23 33.79 5.24 -2.54
CA ASP A 23 33.49 6.67 -2.48
C ASP A 23 32.59 7.08 -3.67
N SER A 24 32.29 8.38 -3.77
CA SER A 24 31.46 8.92 -4.85
C SER A 24 32.01 8.64 -6.25
N SER A 25 33.34 8.60 -6.41
CA SER A 25 33.98 8.33 -7.69
C SER A 25 33.77 6.89 -8.10
N TRP A 26 33.85 5.94 -7.16
CA TRP A 26 33.55 4.53 -7.43
C TRP A 26 32.12 4.35 -7.98
N TYR A 27 31.11 4.98 -7.36
CA TYR A 27 29.73 4.91 -7.85
C TYR A 27 29.58 5.51 -9.26
N GLN A 28 30.25 6.63 -9.53
CA GLN A 28 30.21 7.26 -10.84
C GLN A 28 30.91 6.42 -11.91
N GLU A 29 32.07 5.83 -11.62
CA GLU A 29 32.84 5.04 -12.58
C GLU A 29 32.20 3.67 -12.85
N ILE A 30 31.74 2.98 -11.81
CA ILE A 30 31.21 1.62 -11.93
C ILE A 30 29.74 1.60 -12.36
N LEU A 31 28.94 2.55 -11.88
CA LEU A 31 27.48 2.54 -12.08
C LEU A 31 26.98 3.73 -12.91
N GLY A 32 27.76 4.81 -13.03
CA GLY A 32 27.33 6.02 -13.71
C GLY A 32 26.22 6.76 -12.96
N ILE A 33 26.19 6.65 -11.62
CA ILE A 33 25.22 7.35 -10.77
C ILE A 33 25.87 8.46 -9.96
N THR A 34 25.06 9.43 -9.57
CA THR A 34 25.47 10.48 -8.63
C THR A 34 25.43 9.95 -7.20
N ALA A 35 26.53 10.11 -6.47
CA ALA A 35 26.65 9.78 -5.05
C ALA A 35 27.32 10.93 -4.29
N PHE A 36 26.85 11.18 -3.06
CA PHE A 36 27.42 12.21 -2.17
C PHE A 36 28.16 11.61 -0.95
N CYS A 37 28.41 10.29 -0.98
CA CYS A 37 29.13 9.58 0.07
C CYS A 37 30.61 10.00 0.13
N SER A 38 31.13 10.13 1.35
CA SER A 38 32.58 10.26 1.58
C SER A 38 33.28 8.92 1.43
N LYS A 39 34.61 8.94 1.24
CA LYS A 39 35.44 7.73 1.21
C LYS A 39 35.29 6.90 2.48
N ALA A 40 34.88 5.65 2.31
CA ALA A 40 34.71 4.67 3.38
C ALA A 40 35.49 3.39 3.06
N LYS A 41 35.86 2.64 4.11
CA LYS A 41 36.45 1.31 3.95
C LYS A 41 35.37 0.31 3.55
N ALA A 42 35.71 -0.64 2.69
CA ALA A 42 34.84 -1.75 2.31
C ALA A 42 34.67 -2.80 3.42
N LYS A 43 35.62 -2.88 4.35
CA LYS A 43 35.57 -3.76 5.52
C LYS A 43 35.71 -2.98 6.81
N ASP A 44 35.00 -3.44 7.85
CA ASP A 44 35.10 -2.92 9.20
C ASP A 44 36.42 -3.37 9.89
N THR A 45 36.64 -2.93 11.13
CA THR A 45 37.84 -3.29 11.89
C THR A 45 37.92 -4.77 12.28
N LYS A 46 36.82 -5.52 12.13
CA LYS A 46 36.72 -6.96 12.39
C LYS A 46 36.82 -7.80 11.12
N GLY A 47 36.95 -7.16 9.94
CA GLY A 47 37.02 -7.82 8.64
C GLY A 47 35.67 -8.14 8.00
N ASN A 48 34.55 -7.74 8.61
CA ASN A 48 33.22 -7.88 8.00
C ASN A 48 32.99 -6.78 6.95
N PHE A 49 32.05 -6.98 6.03
CA PHE A 49 31.65 -5.93 5.10
C PHE A 49 31.11 -4.71 5.83
N SER A 50 31.51 -3.52 5.38
CA SER A 50 31.02 -2.26 5.92
C SER A 50 29.62 -1.94 5.41
N GLU A 51 28.95 -0.99 6.06
CA GLU A 51 27.67 -0.43 5.61
C GLU A 51 27.75 0.10 4.18
N GLU A 52 28.86 0.76 3.81
CA GLU A 52 29.09 1.25 2.44
C GLU A 52 29.22 0.11 1.44
N TYR A 53 29.86 -1.01 1.81
CA TYR A 53 29.94 -2.18 0.95
C TYR A 53 28.56 -2.83 0.72
N VAL A 54 27.78 -2.96 1.80
CA VAL A 54 26.41 -3.47 1.72
C VAL A 54 25.54 -2.56 0.84
N ARG A 55 25.66 -1.23 0.98
CA ARG A 55 24.98 -0.25 0.13
C ARG A 55 25.42 -0.35 -1.33
N ALA A 56 26.72 -0.41 -1.60
CA ALA A 56 27.27 -0.54 -2.94
C ALA A 56 26.78 -1.83 -3.62
N ARG A 57 26.80 -2.97 -2.92
CA ARG A 57 26.27 -4.25 -3.38
C ARG A 57 24.79 -4.15 -3.75
N PHE A 58 24.00 -3.53 -2.88
CA PHE A 58 22.58 -3.36 -3.07
C PHE A 58 22.29 -2.54 -4.34
N VAL A 59 22.84 -1.33 -4.44
CA VAL A 59 22.65 -0.42 -5.59
C VAL A 59 23.14 -1.06 -6.89
N TRP A 60 24.33 -1.67 -6.87
CA TRP A 60 24.88 -2.35 -8.04
C TRP A 60 23.92 -3.45 -8.53
N SER A 61 23.35 -4.22 -7.61
CA SER A 61 22.44 -5.31 -7.93
C SER A 61 21.12 -4.81 -8.49
N LEU A 62 20.56 -3.71 -7.96
CA LEU A 62 19.35 -3.09 -8.49
C LEU A 62 19.51 -2.65 -9.94
N ILE A 63 20.64 -2.02 -10.27
CA ILE A 63 20.92 -1.50 -11.61
C ILE A 63 21.25 -2.64 -12.59
N ASN A 64 22.17 -3.53 -12.23
CA ASN A 64 22.64 -4.59 -13.13
C ASN A 64 21.61 -5.69 -13.37
N SER A 65 20.63 -5.83 -12.47
CA SER A 65 19.47 -6.68 -12.69
C SER A 65 18.43 -6.09 -13.64
N GLY A 66 18.53 -4.79 -13.95
CA GLY A 66 17.54 -4.06 -14.75
C GLY A 66 16.26 -3.70 -13.97
N MET A 67 16.21 -3.94 -12.66
CA MET A 67 15.05 -3.59 -11.82
C MET A 67 14.89 -2.08 -11.64
N TYR A 68 16.00 -1.33 -11.66
CA TYR A 68 16.02 0.12 -11.50
C TYR A 68 16.93 0.78 -12.53
N ASN A 69 16.48 1.91 -13.07
CA ASN A 69 17.27 2.72 -13.99
C ASN A 69 18.17 3.68 -13.19
N LYS A 70 19.48 3.56 -13.43
CA LYS A 70 20.54 4.38 -12.83
C LYS A 70 20.29 5.90 -12.90
N GLU A 71 19.63 6.41 -13.94
CA GLU A 71 19.36 7.85 -14.13
C GLU A 71 18.45 8.43 -13.03
N TYR A 72 17.73 7.58 -12.30
CA TYR A 72 16.77 7.95 -11.27
C TYR A 72 17.31 7.77 -9.84
N ILE A 73 18.55 7.29 -9.68
CA ILE A 73 19.10 6.88 -8.39
C ILE A 73 20.14 7.88 -7.90
N CYS A 74 20.10 8.19 -6.61
CA CYS A 74 21.17 8.87 -5.90
C CYS A 74 21.54 8.14 -4.60
N VAL A 75 22.83 8.11 -4.28
CA VAL A 75 23.37 7.58 -3.02
C VAL A 75 23.74 8.71 -2.06
N GLU A 76 23.39 8.56 -0.78
CA GLU A 76 23.63 9.52 0.32
C GLU A 76 23.05 10.91 0.02
N PHE A 77 21.78 10.95 -0.39
CA PHE A 77 21.12 12.19 -0.78
C PHE A 77 20.70 13.01 0.45
N GLY A 78 21.28 14.20 0.63
CA GLY A 78 20.94 15.09 1.73
C GLY A 78 19.76 16.04 1.44
N PHE A 79 18.66 15.87 2.17
CA PHE A 79 17.55 16.82 2.21
C PHE A 79 17.76 17.88 3.30
N PRO A 80 17.91 19.16 2.95
CA PRO A 80 17.98 20.22 3.95
C PRO A 80 16.64 20.37 4.67
N LYS A 81 16.67 20.39 6.01
CA LYS A 81 15.52 20.84 6.80
C LYS A 81 15.49 22.37 6.77
N GLY A 82 14.38 22.96 6.33
CA GLY A 82 14.18 24.41 6.41
C GLY A 82 14.30 24.82 7.88
N ASN A 83 15.07 25.87 8.17
CA ASN A 83 15.43 26.39 9.51
C ASN A 83 16.74 25.87 10.14
N GLY A 84 17.73 25.43 9.35
CA GLY A 84 19.07 25.11 9.88
C GLY A 84 19.11 23.83 10.74
N GLY A 85 18.04 23.04 10.73
CA GLY A 85 18.03 21.71 11.33
C GLY A 85 18.94 20.75 10.55
N LYS A 86 19.42 19.71 11.23
CA LYS A 86 20.25 18.67 10.62
C LYS A 86 19.52 18.07 9.42
N SER A 87 20.22 17.98 8.29
CA SER A 87 19.69 17.36 7.07
C SER A 87 19.36 15.89 7.33
N LEU A 88 18.29 15.42 6.70
CA LEU A 88 17.97 14.00 6.60
C LEU A 88 18.69 13.47 5.38
N ASN A 89 19.54 12.47 5.58
CA ASN A 89 20.39 11.90 4.54
C ASN A 89 20.04 10.42 4.37
N PRO A 90 18.96 10.08 3.65
CA PRO A 90 18.69 8.70 3.28
C PRO A 90 19.84 8.08 2.47
N ASP A 91 20.06 6.78 2.67
CA ASP A 91 21.16 6.06 2.06
C ASP A 91 21.05 5.99 0.53
N ILE A 92 19.85 5.70 0.02
CA ILE A 92 19.56 5.65 -1.41
C ILE A 92 18.19 6.25 -1.66
N VAL A 93 18.09 7.12 -2.67
CA VAL A 93 16.84 7.71 -3.13
C VAL A 93 16.62 7.37 -4.59
N VAL A 94 15.42 6.92 -4.93
CA VAL A 94 14.94 6.75 -6.30
C VAL A 94 13.85 7.77 -6.58
N PHE A 95 13.99 8.50 -7.67
CA PHE A 95 13.08 9.57 -8.07
C PHE A 95 12.06 9.09 -9.13
N LYS A 96 10.98 9.86 -9.31
CA LYS A 96 9.94 9.62 -10.33
C LYS A 96 10.37 10.13 -11.71
N ASN A 97 11.23 11.15 -11.75
CA ASN A 97 11.77 11.73 -12.98
C ASN A 97 13.31 11.73 -12.98
N LYS A 98 13.90 11.74 -14.18
CA LYS A 98 15.36 11.75 -14.39
C LYS A 98 16.00 13.13 -14.22
N ASP A 99 15.21 14.20 -14.23
CA ASP A 99 15.67 15.58 -14.10
C ASP A 99 15.90 15.99 -12.63
N TRP A 100 15.84 15.03 -11.70
CA TRP A 100 15.93 15.24 -10.27
C TRP A 100 17.20 16.00 -9.84
N LEU A 101 18.32 15.78 -10.52
CA LEU A 101 19.57 16.46 -10.21
C LEU A 101 19.51 17.95 -10.57
N GLN A 102 18.94 18.27 -11.74
CA GLN A 102 18.70 19.66 -12.14
C GLN A 102 17.71 20.34 -11.18
N ASP A 103 16.63 19.65 -10.82
CA ASP A 103 15.63 20.12 -9.85
C ASP A 103 16.26 20.38 -8.48
N TYR A 104 17.20 19.53 -8.05
CA TYR A 104 17.92 19.69 -6.79
C TYR A 104 18.85 20.90 -6.78
N GLU A 105 19.61 21.13 -7.84
CA GLU A 105 20.49 22.31 -7.95
C GLU A 105 19.68 23.62 -8.00
N GLN A 106 18.54 23.62 -8.71
CA GLN A 106 17.60 24.75 -8.68
C GLN A 106 16.99 24.96 -7.28
N ALA A 107 16.67 23.87 -6.57
CA ALA A 107 16.16 23.92 -5.21
C ALA A 107 17.19 24.50 -4.23
N LYS A 108 18.47 24.17 -4.37
CA LYS A 108 19.56 24.77 -3.57
C LYS A 108 19.65 26.28 -3.79
N ALA A 109 19.62 26.72 -5.05
CA ALA A 109 19.72 28.14 -5.39
C ALA A 109 18.52 28.95 -4.87
N SER A 110 17.31 28.40 -4.99
CA SER A 110 16.06 29.05 -4.56
C SER A 110 15.69 28.82 -3.09
N LYS A 111 16.40 27.92 -2.39
CA LYS A 111 16.04 27.37 -1.07
C LYS A 111 14.64 26.75 -1.01
N ASN A 112 14.10 26.31 -2.14
CA ASN A 112 12.79 25.68 -2.25
C ASN A 112 12.91 24.22 -2.69
N PHE A 113 12.77 23.29 -1.73
CA PHE A 113 12.89 21.85 -1.97
C PHE A 113 11.55 21.14 -2.19
N ALA A 114 10.44 21.86 -2.36
CA ALA A 114 9.12 21.25 -2.50
C ALA A 114 9.04 20.31 -3.72
N LYS A 115 9.55 20.76 -4.87
CA LYS A 115 9.53 19.98 -6.13
C LYS A 115 10.30 18.67 -6.01
N ILE A 116 11.53 18.71 -5.49
CA ILE A 116 12.36 17.50 -5.35
C ILE A 116 11.77 16.52 -4.32
N ARG A 117 11.13 17.02 -3.26
CA ARG A 117 10.44 16.19 -2.25
C ARG A 117 9.24 15.44 -2.84
N GLN A 118 8.46 16.09 -3.72
CA GLN A 118 7.34 15.44 -4.42
C GLN A 118 7.80 14.38 -5.43
N ASN A 119 9.04 14.52 -5.93
CA ASN A 119 9.65 13.63 -6.91
C ASN A 119 10.24 12.34 -6.31
N VAL A 120 10.26 12.17 -4.99
CA VAL A 120 10.76 10.92 -4.38
C VAL A 120 9.76 9.78 -4.64
N LEU A 121 10.25 8.65 -5.14
CA LEU A 121 9.48 7.42 -5.36
C LEU A 121 9.74 6.39 -4.26
N VAL A 122 11.01 6.04 -4.05
CA VAL A 122 11.45 5.03 -3.07
C VAL A 122 12.65 5.56 -2.28
N ILE A 123 12.67 5.26 -0.99
CA ILE A 123 13.83 5.45 -0.13
C ILE A 123 14.32 4.08 0.32
N PHE A 124 15.62 3.85 0.22
CA PHE A 124 16.26 2.69 0.84
C PHE A 124 17.15 3.14 1.98
N GLU A 125 17.12 2.40 3.08
CA GLU A 125 17.89 2.68 4.29
C GLU A 125 18.52 1.39 4.83
N THR A 126 19.73 1.48 5.35
CA THR A 126 20.45 0.40 6.03
C THR A 126 20.75 0.75 7.49
N LYS A 127 21.03 -0.26 8.31
CA LYS A 127 21.41 -0.04 9.72
C LYS A 127 22.83 0.49 9.80
N LYS A 128 23.05 1.40 10.76
CA LYS A 128 24.38 1.66 11.29
C LYS A 128 24.76 0.58 12.28
N ASN A 129 26.04 0.18 12.31
CA ASN A 129 26.57 -0.94 13.13
C ASN A 129 26.21 -0.92 14.63
N ASN A 130 25.72 0.20 15.17
CA ASN A 130 25.36 0.38 16.59
C ASN A 130 23.86 0.61 16.84
N LYS A 131 23.01 0.51 15.82
CA LYS A 131 21.57 0.75 15.92
C LYS A 131 20.78 -0.53 15.65
N SER A 132 19.63 -0.64 16.30
CA SER A 132 18.68 -1.71 16.02
C SER A 132 17.92 -1.48 14.71
N VAL A 133 17.32 -2.54 14.17
CA VAL A 133 16.47 -2.47 12.96
C VAL A 133 15.29 -1.53 13.21
N GLU A 134 14.68 -1.62 14.38
CA GLU A 134 13.61 -0.72 14.85
C GLU A 134 14.05 0.74 14.76
N SER A 135 15.25 1.06 15.28
CA SER A 135 15.76 2.42 15.30
C SER A 135 16.05 2.96 13.89
N ALA A 136 16.56 2.12 12.99
CA ALA A 136 16.80 2.48 11.59
C ALA A 136 15.48 2.76 10.86
N ILE A 137 14.47 1.92 11.06
CA ILE A 137 13.17 2.10 10.41
C ILE A 137 12.45 3.34 10.95
N GLU A 138 12.32 3.47 12.28
CA GLU A 138 11.54 4.53 12.90
C GLU A 138 12.20 5.91 12.75
N ASN A 139 13.51 6.00 12.99
CA ASN A 139 14.20 7.29 13.07
C ASN A 139 14.87 7.73 11.77
N GLN A 140 15.08 6.81 10.82
CA GLN A 140 15.72 7.12 9.54
C GLN A 140 14.75 6.92 8.39
N LEU A 141 14.31 5.69 8.12
CA LEU A 141 13.45 5.37 6.97
C LEU A 141 12.12 6.14 7.03
N ARG A 142 11.35 5.99 8.11
CA ARG A 142 10.06 6.68 8.31
C ARG A 142 10.21 8.20 8.23
N SER A 143 11.20 8.74 8.93
CA SER A 143 11.50 10.18 8.93
C SER A 143 11.87 10.71 7.54
N ALA A 144 12.58 9.91 6.74
CA ALA A 144 12.90 10.27 5.36
C ALA A 144 11.66 10.18 4.45
N MET A 145 10.78 9.19 4.67
CA MET A 145 9.53 9.06 3.93
C MET A 145 8.57 10.23 4.21
N GLU A 146 8.55 10.78 5.43
CA GLU A 146 7.78 11.97 5.80
C GLU A 146 8.21 13.26 5.08
N LEU A 147 9.39 13.27 4.43
CA LEU A 147 9.81 14.41 3.60
C LEU A 147 8.99 14.53 2.32
N ASN A 148 8.42 13.43 1.83
CA ASN A 148 7.62 13.46 0.62
C ASN A 148 6.30 14.18 0.88
N THR A 149 6.09 15.25 0.13
CA THR A 149 4.88 16.09 0.23
C THR A 149 3.89 15.84 -0.90
N SER A 150 4.11 14.79 -1.72
CA SER A 150 3.16 14.35 -2.73
C SER A 150 1.94 13.70 -2.07
N GLN A 151 0.83 13.68 -2.82
CA GLN A 151 -0.34 12.86 -2.51
C GLN A 151 -0.16 11.40 -2.97
N ASP A 152 0.87 11.12 -3.76
CA ASP A 152 1.22 9.76 -4.16
C ASP A 152 1.75 8.95 -2.98
N ARG A 153 1.80 7.62 -3.14
CA ARG A 153 2.54 6.79 -2.19
C ARG A 153 4.03 7.06 -2.30
N ILE A 154 4.68 7.06 -1.16
CA ILE A 154 6.12 6.86 -1.04
C ILE A 154 6.38 5.45 -0.52
N PHE A 155 7.40 4.81 -1.08
CA PHE A 155 7.86 3.48 -0.69
C PHE A 155 9.15 3.59 0.11
N GLY A 156 9.31 2.69 1.07
CA GLY A 156 10.50 2.60 1.91
C GLY A 156 10.99 1.17 1.92
N VAL A 157 12.30 0.96 1.83
CA VAL A 157 12.89 -0.37 1.91
C VAL A 157 14.04 -0.32 2.90
N TYR A 158 13.94 -1.13 3.94
CA TYR A 158 15.08 -1.41 4.79
C TYR A 158 15.81 -2.65 4.29
N PHE A 159 17.13 -2.55 4.19
CA PHE A 159 18.02 -3.64 3.80
C PHE A 159 19.26 -3.65 4.68
N ASP A 160 19.91 -4.80 4.79
CA ASP A 160 21.20 -4.94 5.47
C ASP A 160 22.03 -6.05 4.83
N ASP A 161 22.95 -6.64 5.60
CA ASP A 161 23.80 -7.73 5.15
C ASP A 161 23.06 -9.06 4.96
N GLN A 162 21.78 -9.14 5.38
CA GLN A 162 20.94 -10.32 5.23
C GLN A 162 20.39 -10.49 3.80
N SER A 163 19.86 -11.68 3.52
CA SER A 163 19.32 -12.06 2.21
C SER A 163 17.85 -11.65 2.00
N ASP A 164 17.27 -10.93 2.95
CA ASP A 164 15.88 -10.50 3.00
C ASP A 164 15.81 -9.03 3.41
N ILE A 165 14.65 -8.42 3.21
CA ILE A 165 14.44 -6.97 3.32
C ILE A 165 13.13 -6.66 4.04
N LEU A 166 12.87 -5.39 4.33
CA LEU A 166 11.57 -4.94 4.83
C LEU A 166 11.04 -3.83 3.92
N ILE A 167 9.95 -4.10 3.23
CA ILE A 167 9.30 -3.16 2.30
C ILE A 167 8.09 -2.49 2.97
N PHE A 168 8.01 -1.17 2.83
CA PHE A 168 6.99 -0.31 3.42
C PHE A 168 6.38 0.65 2.39
N LYS A 169 5.21 1.16 2.73
CA LYS A 169 4.50 2.20 1.98
C LYS A 169 3.87 3.22 2.94
N LYS A 170 3.66 4.43 2.45
CA LYS A 170 2.98 5.53 3.16
C LYS A 170 2.31 6.46 2.15
N ILE A 171 1.19 7.08 2.51
CA ILE A 171 0.49 8.08 1.68
C ILE A 171 0.27 9.35 2.49
N GLY A 172 0.75 10.50 2.00
CA GLY A 172 0.58 11.78 2.68
C GLY A 172 0.98 11.70 4.16
N ASN A 173 0.03 11.99 5.06
CA ASN A 173 0.22 11.93 6.51
C ASN A 173 -0.20 10.61 7.19
N SER A 174 -0.52 9.55 6.42
CA SER A 174 -0.89 8.25 6.99
C SER A 174 0.25 7.65 7.81
N GLU A 175 -0.06 6.68 8.67
CA GLU A 175 0.98 5.82 9.23
C GLU A 175 1.74 5.09 8.10
N ILE A 176 3.01 4.76 8.36
CA ILE A 176 3.77 3.83 7.52
C ILE A 176 3.22 2.41 7.74
N ARG A 177 3.15 1.63 6.66
CA ARG A 177 2.57 0.29 6.64
C ARG A 177 3.48 -0.65 5.86
N ARG A 178 3.42 -1.97 6.12
CA ARG A 178 4.12 -2.95 5.28
C ARG A 178 3.55 -2.91 3.87
N PHE A 179 4.40 -3.07 2.87
CA PHE A 179 3.94 -3.12 1.47
C PHE A 179 3.01 -4.32 1.25
N ASN A 180 3.43 -5.49 1.72
CA ASN A 180 2.57 -6.65 1.89
C ASN A 180 1.94 -6.65 3.30
N GLU A 181 0.71 -6.16 3.40
CA GLU A 181 -0.03 -6.02 4.66
C GLU A 181 -0.30 -7.37 5.37
N THR A 182 -0.21 -8.50 4.67
CA THR A 182 -0.32 -9.84 5.29
C THR A 182 0.89 -10.17 6.18
N ASN A 183 1.95 -9.38 6.09
CA ASN A 183 3.11 -9.51 6.96
C ASN A 183 2.92 -8.81 8.30
N GLU A 184 1.97 -7.87 8.43
CA GLU A 184 1.68 -7.17 9.68
C GLU A 184 1.00 -8.10 10.71
N LEU A 185 1.33 -7.94 12.00
CA LEU A 185 0.60 -8.57 13.11
C LEU A 185 -0.70 -7.81 13.39
N GLN A 186 -0.61 -6.48 13.49
CA GLN A 186 -1.68 -5.53 13.76
C GLN A 186 -1.26 -4.14 13.29
N GLN A 187 -2.11 -3.12 13.46
CA GLN A 187 -1.77 -1.73 13.13
C GLN A 187 -1.44 -0.98 14.41
N ASP A 188 -0.25 -1.22 14.91
CA ASP A 188 0.25 -0.69 16.18
C ASP A 188 1.72 -0.29 16.03
N GLY A 189 1.98 0.54 15.01
CA GLY A 189 3.32 1.00 14.69
C GLY A 189 4.32 -0.14 14.59
N ILE A 190 5.46 0.08 15.25
CA ILE A 190 6.62 -0.78 15.19
C ILE A 190 6.35 -2.25 15.59
N ILE A 191 5.46 -2.47 16.55
CA ILE A 191 5.05 -3.81 16.99
C ILE A 191 4.18 -4.44 15.90
N GLY A 192 3.23 -3.66 15.38
CA GLY A 192 2.32 -4.09 14.33
C GLY A 192 3.00 -4.48 13.01
N TRP A 193 4.10 -3.81 12.66
CA TRP A 193 4.82 -4.03 11.40
C TRP A 193 5.51 -5.38 11.28
N ASN A 194 5.69 -6.13 12.38
CA ASN A 194 6.27 -7.46 12.38
C ASN A 194 7.65 -7.51 11.71
N LEU A 195 8.61 -6.77 12.27
CA LEU A 195 9.94 -6.60 11.67
C LEU A 195 10.75 -7.91 11.59
N GLU A 196 10.38 -8.92 12.38
CA GLU A 196 10.94 -10.27 12.30
C GLU A 196 10.51 -11.00 11.02
N LYS A 197 9.33 -10.69 10.47
CA LYS A 197 8.82 -11.26 9.22
C LYS A 197 9.25 -10.42 8.02
N ARG A 198 10.49 -10.64 7.61
CA ARG A 198 11.11 -10.00 6.44
C ARG A 198 10.52 -10.51 5.11
N ASP A 199 10.60 -9.67 4.09
CA ASP A 199 10.22 -9.93 2.70
C ASP A 199 11.42 -10.52 1.94
N LEU A 200 11.17 -11.43 1.00
CA LEU A 200 12.25 -11.99 0.18
C LEU A 200 12.72 -10.95 -0.85
N LEU A 201 13.97 -11.04 -1.29
CA LEU A 201 14.48 -10.15 -2.36
C LEU A 201 13.71 -10.28 -3.68
N VAL A 202 13.10 -11.45 -3.93
CA VAL A 202 12.24 -11.67 -5.12
C VAL A 202 10.91 -10.92 -5.01
N ASP A 203 10.51 -10.55 -3.80
CA ASP A 203 9.29 -9.78 -3.53
C ASP A 203 9.53 -8.26 -3.64
N LEU A 204 10.79 -7.82 -3.85
CA LEU A 204 11.11 -6.42 -4.09
C LEU A 204 10.49 -5.95 -5.43
N PRO A 205 9.55 -4.99 -5.41
CA PRO A 205 9.00 -4.44 -6.64
C PRO A 205 10.09 -3.73 -7.46
N SER A 206 10.00 -3.81 -8.78
CA SER A 206 10.85 -3.00 -9.66
C SER A 206 10.47 -1.53 -9.59
N GLN A 207 11.31 -0.65 -10.15
CA GLN A 207 10.98 0.76 -10.31
C GLN A 207 9.64 0.95 -11.03
N GLN A 208 9.40 0.17 -12.09
CA GLN A 208 8.16 0.26 -12.87
C GLN A 208 6.94 -0.19 -12.05
N ASP A 209 7.07 -1.24 -11.24
CA ASP A 209 5.98 -1.71 -10.38
C ASP A 209 5.56 -0.62 -9.37
N PHE A 210 6.52 0.12 -8.81
CA PHE A 210 6.22 1.24 -7.91
C PHE A 210 5.58 2.42 -8.63
N ILE A 211 6.00 2.74 -9.85
CA ILE A 211 5.36 3.78 -10.68
C ILE A 211 3.91 3.37 -10.99
N GLU A 212 3.69 2.14 -11.45
CA GLU A 212 2.35 1.62 -11.74
C GLU A 212 1.46 1.58 -10.49
N ASN A 213 2.03 1.27 -9.32
CA ASN A 213 1.28 1.34 -8.06
C ASN A 213 0.72 2.75 -7.82
N ASN A 214 1.53 3.79 -8.04
CA ASN A 214 1.09 5.18 -7.92
C ASN A 214 0.12 5.60 -9.03
N GLU A 215 0.37 5.24 -10.29
CA GLU A 215 -0.53 5.53 -11.41
C GLU A 215 -1.91 4.90 -11.22
N SER A 216 -1.97 3.67 -10.72
CA SER A 216 -3.24 2.99 -10.48
C SER A 216 -4.10 3.65 -9.40
N ILE A 217 -3.50 4.44 -8.49
CA ILE A 217 -4.23 5.17 -7.44
C ILE A 217 -4.75 6.51 -7.97
N SER A 218 -4.00 7.17 -8.85
CA SER A 218 -4.37 8.45 -9.44
C SER A 218 -5.37 8.32 -10.60
N ASP A 219 -5.29 7.23 -11.36
CA ASP A 219 -6.24 6.87 -12.43
C ASP A 219 -7.15 5.73 -11.98
N LEU A 220 -8.37 6.08 -11.57
CA LEU A 220 -9.35 5.10 -11.06
C LEU A 220 -9.68 4.00 -12.08
N ALA A 221 -9.58 4.28 -13.39
CA ALA A 221 -9.85 3.30 -14.43
C ALA A 221 -8.74 2.23 -14.55
N LYS A 222 -7.58 2.46 -13.91
CA LYS A 222 -6.45 1.53 -13.85
C LYS A 222 -6.24 0.93 -12.45
N LEU A 223 -7.22 1.06 -11.56
CA LEU A 223 -7.12 0.49 -10.21
C LEU A 223 -6.96 -1.03 -10.27
N LYS A 224 -5.90 -1.53 -9.64
CA LYS A 224 -5.67 -2.96 -9.39
C LYS A 224 -5.91 -3.26 -7.91
N LEU A 225 -6.40 -4.47 -7.59
CA LEU A 225 -6.62 -4.89 -6.20
C LEU A 225 -5.35 -4.77 -5.34
N ASP A 226 -4.20 -5.16 -5.89
CA ASP A 226 -2.93 -5.13 -5.16
C ASP A 226 -2.51 -3.71 -4.77
N SER A 227 -2.93 -2.72 -5.55
CA SER A 227 -2.71 -1.30 -5.28
C SER A 227 -3.64 -0.74 -4.21
N LEU A 228 -4.72 -1.42 -3.82
CA LEU A 228 -5.63 -0.92 -2.78
C LEU A 228 -5.09 -1.19 -1.37
N ASP A 229 -5.41 -0.33 -0.41
CA ASP A 229 -5.13 -0.58 1.01
C ASP A 229 -6.22 -1.42 1.65
N ALA A 230 -5.87 -2.33 2.55
CA ALA A 230 -6.85 -3.09 3.32
C ALA A 230 -7.79 -2.20 4.14
N ILE A 231 -9.03 -2.64 4.30
CA ILE A 231 -9.94 -2.10 5.32
C ILE A 231 -9.58 -2.69 6.68
N ASP A 232 -9.52 -1.83 7.68
CA ASP A 232 -9.25 -2.17 9.08
C ASP A 232 -10.23 -1.45 10.00
N GLU A 233 -10.17 -1.72 11.31
CA GLU A 233 -11.12 -1.14 12.26
C GLU A 233 -11.04 0.39 12.34
N ALA A 234 -9.83 0.96 12.31
CA ALA A 234 -9.63 2.40 12.41
C ALA A 234 -10.19 3.12 11.18
N ASN A 235 -9.77 2.71 9.99
CA ASN A 235 -10.22 3.32 8.75
C ASN A 235 -11.71 3.02 8.46
N PHE A 236 -12.22 1.87 8.90
CA PHE A 236 -13.62 1.52 8.68
C PHE A 236 -14.57 2.46 9.43
N ASN A 237 -14.23 2.85 10.65
CA ASN A 237 -15.03 3.82 11.39
C ASN A 237 -15.15 5.15 10.63
N ASP A 238 -14.07 5.61 10.00
CA ASP A 238 -14.07 6.81 9.16
C ASP A 238 -14.91 6.64 7.88
N LEU A 239 -14.79 5.47 7.23
CA LEU A 239 -15.63 5.12 6.07
C LEU A 239 -17.11 5.13 6.45
N MET A 240 -17.48 4.56 7.59
CA MET A 240 -18.86 4.55 8.08
C MET A 240 -19.37 5.93 8.47
N ASN A 241 -18.55 6.73 9.14
CA ASN A 241 -18.91 8.10 9.48
C ASN A 241 -19.16 8.92 8.20
N SER A 242 -18.41 8.64 7.13
CA SER A 242 -18.63 9.25 5.82
C SER A 242 -19.96 8.80 5.21
N LEU A 243 -20.29 7.51 5.25
CA LEU A 243 -21.59 7.00 4.79
C LEU A 243 -22.76 7.55 5.62
N LYS A 244 -22.62 7.68 6.94
CA LYS A 244 -23.67 8.26 7.81
C LYS A 244 -23.97 9.71 7.42
N ARG A 245 -22.94 10.53 7.23
CA ARG A 245 -23.10 11.91 6.74
C ARG A 245 -23.78 11.95 5.37
N ALA A 246 -23.39 11.04 4.46
CA ALA A 246 -24.02 10.94 3.15
C ALA A 246 -25.50 10.57 3.26
N ASN A 247 -25.85 9.60 4.11
CA ASN A 247 -27.22 9.19 4.38
C ASN A 247 -28.07 10.37 4.91
N ASP A 248 -27.56 11.15 5.85
CA ASP A 248 -28.31 12.26 6.47
C ASP A 248 -28.65 13.36 5.45
N GLY A 249 -27.75 13.61 4.51
CA GLY A 249 -27.91 14.60 3.44
C GLY A 249 -28.74 14.09 2.26
N ILE A 250 -28.52 12.86 1.83
CA ILE A 250 -29.15 12.27 0.63
C ILE A 250 -30.56 11.75 0.94
N ARG A 251 -30.72 11.12 2.10
CA ARG A 251 -31.97 10.45 2.55
C ARG A 251 -32.46 9.46 1.48
N PRO A 252 -31.76 8.32 1.32
CA PRO A 252 -32.16 7.30 0.36
C PRO A 252 -33.57 6.78 0.65
N GLU A 253 -34.22 6.33 -0.41
CA GLU A 253 -35.59 5.86 -0.40
C GLU A 253 -35.68 4.39 0.05
N SER A 254 -34.65 3.61 -0.25
CA SER A 254 -34.55 2.21 0.20
C SER A 254 -33.90 2.08 1.58
N PRO A 255 -34.19 0.99 2.30
CA PRO A 255 -33.55 0.70 3.59
C PRO A 255 -32.02 0.73 3.50
N LEU A 256 -31.39 1.62 4.28
CA LEU A 256 -29.96 1.93 4.23
C LEU A 256 -29.08 0.67 4.36
N ARG A 257 -29.43 -0.20 5.30
CA ARG A 257 -28.70 -1.41 5.63
C ARG A 257 -28.66 -2.36 4.43
N GLU A 258 -29.81 -2.61 3.82
CA GLU A 258 -29.98 -3.49 2.67
C GLU A 258 -29.24 -2.95 1.44
N MET A 259 -29.27 -1.63 1.21
CA MET A 259 -28.49 -1.01 0.13
C MET A 259 -26.98 -1.14 0.34
N ILE A 260 -26.48 -0.93 1.56
CA ILE A 260 -25.05 -1.08 1.85
C ILE A 260 -24.60 -2.52 1.62
N VAL A 261 -25.40 -3.50 2.09
CA VAL A 261 -25.13 -4.92 1.83
C VAL A 261 -25.12 -5.21 0.33
N GLU A 262 -26.08 -4.69 -0.41
CA GLU A 262 -26.17 -4.86 -1.86
C GLU A 262 -24.94 -4.29 -2.59
N PHE A 263 -24.61 -3.01 -2.34
CA PHE A 263 -23.51 -2.33 -3.04
C PHE A 263 -22.13 -2.84 -2.63
N LEU A 264 -21.91 -3.17 -1.35
CA LEU A 264 -20.65 -3.80 -0.92
C LEU A 264 -20.50 -5.22 -1.45
N THR A 265 -21.60 -5.94 -1.71
CA THR A 265 -21.54 -7.24 -2.39
C THR A 265 -20.98 -7.09 -3.81
N LEU A 266 -21.35 -6.03 -4.54
CA LEU A 266 -20.76 -5.73 -5.85
C LEU A 266 -19.27 -5.47 -5.76
N LYS A 267 -18.83 -4.69 -4.77
CA LYS A 267 -17.42 -4.43 -4.55
C LYS A 267 -16.64 -5.71 -4.26
N VAL A 268 -17.14 -6.57 -3.37
CA VAL A 268 -16.52 -7.87 -3.08
C VAL A 268 -16.44 -8.73 -4.33
N PHE A 269 -17.50 -8.75 -5.15
CA PHE A 269 -17.48 -9.45 -6.44
C PHE A 269 -16.39 -8.88 -7.36
N ASP A 270 -16.32 -7.56 -7.51
CA ASP A 270 -15.33 -6.90 -8.38
C ASP A 270 -13.90 -7.19 -7.96
N GLU A 271 -13.60 -7.12 -6.67
CA GLU A 271 -12.27 -7.46 -6.14
C GLU A 271 -11.91 -8.93 -6.41
N LYS A 272 -12.87 -9.86 -6.27
CA LYS A 272 -12.65 -11.29 -6.57
C LYS A 272 -12.39 -11.50 -8.06
N ARG A 273 -13.18 -10.85 -8.91
CA ARG A 273 -13.05 -10.87 -10.37
C ARG A 273 -11.70 -10.33 -10.79
N SER A 274 -11.33 -9.12 -10.35
CA SER A 274 -10.04 -8.49 -10.64
C SER A 274 -8.87 -9.38 -10.25
N LYS A 275 -8.92 -10.01 -9.06
CA LYS A 275 -7.90 -10.96 -8.61
C LYS A 275 -7.79 -12.20 -9.49
N ARG A 276 -8.94 -12.80 -9.84
CA ARG A 276 -9.01 -14.03 -10.65
C ARG A 276 -8.52 -13.78 -12.08
N ASP A 277 -8.98 -12.69 -12.67
CA ASP A 277 -8.84 -12.40 -14.10
C ASP A 277 -7.62 -11.49 -14.37
N LYS A 278 -6.93 -11.03 -13.32
CA LYS A 278 -5.82 -10.04 -13.37
C LYS A 278 -6.21 -8.76 -14.12
N SER A 279 -7.45 -8.32 -13.94
CA SER A 279 -8.02 -7.15 -14.60
C SER A 279 -8.10 -5.93 -13.67
N TYR A 280 -8.39 -4.76 -14.23
CA TYR A 280 -8.72 -3.57 -13.45
C TYR A 280 -10.08 -3.73 -12.75
N LEU A 281 -10.22 -3.00 -11.65
CA LEU A 281 -11.48 -2.85 -10.91
C LEU A 281 -12.44 -1.97 -11.72
N GLU A 282 -13.73 -2.24 -11.62
CA GLU A 282 -14.80 -1.46 -12.26
C GLU A 282 -15.71 -0.75 -11.24
N PHE A 283 -15.55 -1.06 -9.94
CA PHE A 283 -16.21 -0.40 -8.82
C PHE A 283 -15.53 0.93 -8.48
N TYR A 284 -15.72 1.94 -9.32
CA TYR A 284 -15.24 3.30 -9.11
C TYR A 284 -16.16 4.31 -9.79
N ILE A 285 -15.99 5.60 -9.48
CA ILE A 285 -16.60 6.71 -10.20
C ILE A 285 -15.57 7.80 -10.50
N LEU A 286 -15.54 8.28 -11.75
CA LEU A 286 -14.66 9.36 -12.17
C LEU A 286 -15.26 10.74 -11.83
N PRO A 287 -14.42 11.78 -11.65
CA PRO A 287 -14.90 13.15 -11.43
C PRO A 287 -15.92 13.63 -12.49
N GLU A 288 -15.67 13.34 -13.76
CA GLU A 288 -16.52 13.70 -14.90
C GLU A 288 -17.82 12.89 -14.98
N GLU A 289 -17.90 11.75 -14.28
CA GLU A 289 -19.12 10.94 -14.23
C GLU A 289 -20.09 11.43 -13.15
N LYS A 290 -19.70 12.42 -12.35
CA LYS A 290 -20.52 13.01 -11.28
C LYS A 290 -21.24 14.24 -11.79
N ARG A 291 -22.57 14.14 -11.84
CA ARG A 291 -23.42 15.29 -12.19
C ARG A 291 -23.56 16.23 -11.01
N LYS A 292 -23.87 17.49 -11.30
CA LYS A 292 -24.10 18.54 -10.27
C LYS A 292 -25.29 18.24 -9.36
N ASP A 293 -26.25 17.44 -9.81
CA ASP A 293 -27.42 17.02 -9.02
C ASP A 293 -27.17 15.79 -8.14
N GLY A 294 -25.93 15.26 -8.15
CA GLY A 294 -25.50 14.09 -7.39
C GLY A 294 -25.76 12.75 -8.08
N LEU A 295 -26.43 12.76 -9.23
CA LEU A 295 -26.63 11.55 -10.04
C LEU A 295 -25.37 11.24 -10.86
N ALA A 296 -25.33 10.03 -11.42
CA ALA A 296 -24.20 9.60 -12.25
C ALA A 296 -24.47 9.78 -13.75
N GLU A 297 -23.40 9.96 -14.52
CA GLU A 297 -23.42 9.89 -15.98
C GLU A 297 -23.62 8.46 -16.50
N LYS A 298 -24.06 8.34 -17.76
CA LYS A 298 -24.42 7.05 -18.37
C LYS A 298 -23.28 6.02 -18.32
N SER A 299 -22.03 6.45 -18.50
CA SER A 299 -20.87 5.55 -18.49
C SER A 299 -20.69 4.83 -17.15
N PHE A 300 -20.88 5.52 -16.02
CA PHE A 300 -20.87 4.92 -14.69
C PHE A 300 -22.02 3.93 -14.54
N ARG A 301 -23.23 4.33 -14.94
CA ARG A 301 -24.44 3.48 -14.82
C ARG A 301 -24.31 2.20 -15.64
N GLU A 302 -23.76 2.28 -16.84
CA GLU A 302 -23.44 1.14 -17.69
C GLU A 302 -22.46 0.19 -17.02
N ARG A 303 -21.35 0.73 -16.51
CA ARG A 303 -20.31 -0.04 -15.81
C ARG A 303 -20.86 -0.76 -14.59
N ILE A 304 -21.55 -0.04 -13.69
CA ILE A 304 -22.14 -0.64 -12.48
C ILE A 304 -23.24 -1.64 -12.83
N ASN A 305 -24.09 -1.38 -13.83
CA ASN A 305 -25.12 -2.33 -14.24
C ASN A 305 -24.51 -3.64 -14.81
N ASN A 306 -23.38 -3.54 -15.51
CA ASN A 306 -22.67 -4.73 -15.99
C ASN A 306 -22.07 -5.53 -14.83
N LEU A 307 -21.45 -4.88 -13.83
CA LEU A 307 -21.06 -5.56 -12.58
C LEU A 307 -22.25 -6.28 -11.96
N TYR A 308 -23.40 -5.63 -11.84
CA TYR A 308 -24.61 -6.23 -11.27
C TYR A 308 -25.01 -7.52 -11.99
N LYS A 309 -25.04 -7.49 -13.34
CA LYS A 309 -25.44 -8.66 -14.14
C LYS A 309 -24.51 -9.84 -13.93
N GLU A 310 -23.20 -9.59 -13.85
CA GLU A 310 -22.22 -10.65 -13.61
C GLU A 310 -22.27 -11.14 -12.15
N ALA A 311 -22.29 -10.22 -11.19
CA ALA A 311 -22.36 -10.52 -9.77
C ALA A 311 -23.65 -11.28 -9.39
N GLN A 312 -24.77 -11.01 -10.06
CA GLN A 312 -26.04 -11.69 -9.82
C GLN A 312 -25.97 -13.19 -10.10
N LYS A 313 -25.10 -13.63 -11.03
CA LYS A 313 -24.88 -15.05 -11.32
C LYS A 313 -24.24 -15.77 -10.13
N GLU A 314 -23.34 -15.08 -9.41
CA GLU A 314 -22.63 -15.63 -8.25
C GLU A 314 -23.39 -15.42 -6.92
N TYR A 315 -24.13 -14.32 -6.77
CA TYR A 315 -24.79 -13.92 -5.52
C TYR A 315 -26.32 -13.73 -5.67
N PRO A 316 -27.08 -14.71 -6.20
CA PRO A 316 -28.51 -14.54 -6.46
C PRO A 316 -29.35 -14.32 -5.20
N LYS A 317 -28.86 -14.76 -4.03
CA LYS A 317 -29.55 -14.58 -2.73
C LYS A 317 -29.55 -13.13 -2.23
N VAL A 318 -28.66 -12.29 -2.74
CA VAL A 318 -28.53 -10.87 -2.37
C VAL A 318 -28.89 -9.98 -3.55
N LEU A 319 -28.41 -10.30 -4.75
CA LEU A 319 -28.55 -9.48 -5.96
C LEU A 319 -29.65 -9.97 -6.91
N GLY A 320 -30.42 -10.98 -6.53
CA GLY A 320 -31.54 -11.51 -7.32
C GLY A 320 -32.64 -10.46 -7.54
N ARG A 321 -33.36 -10.56 -8.67
CA ARG A 321 -34.36 -9.55 -9.08
C ARG A 321 -35.39 -9.20 -8.00
N GLU A 322 -35.85 -10.17 -7.23
CA GLU A 322 -36.87 -9.98 -6.19
C GLU A 322 -36.32 -9.35 -4.90
N LYS A 323 -35.00 -9.32 -4.72
CA LYS A 323 -34.33 -8.85 -3.50
C LYS A 323 -33.54 -7.56 -3.70
N ARG A 324 -33.28 -7.21 -4.96
CA ARG A 324 -32.51 -6.03 -5.35
C ARG A 324 -33.32 -4.76 -5.04
N MET A 325 -32.72 -3.84 -4.31
CA MET A 325 -33.33 -2.58 -3.89
C MET A 325 -33.26 -1.50 -4.97
N PHE A 326 -32.20 -1.57 -5.79
CA PHE A 326 -31.85 -0.53 -6.75
C PHE A 326 -31.60 -1.12 -8.15
N THR A 327 -32.26 -0.61 -9.19
CA THR A 327 -32.05 -1.06 -10.57
C THR A 327 -31.91 0.10 -11.55
N TYR A 328 -31.31 -0.17 -12.70
CA TYR A 328 -31.39 0.70 -13.87
C TYR A 328 -32.41 0.17 -14.86
N ASP A 329 -33.21 1.05 -15.46
CA ASP A 329 -34.08 0.69 -16.59
C ASP A 329 -33.30 0.50 -17.90
N SER A 330 -34.00 0.24 -19.00
CA SER A 330 -33.38 0.04 -20.32
C SER A 330 -32.64 1.27 -20.86
N GLU A 331 -32.94 2.46 -20.35
CA GLU A 331 -32.28 3.71 -20.73
C GLU A 331 -31.24 4.16 -19.69
N PHE A 332 -30.89 3.28 -18.75
CA PHE A 332 -30.01 3.56 -17.63
C PHE A 332 -30.49 4.73 -16.76
N ARG A 333 -31.79 4.80 -16.50
CA ARG A 333 -32.34 5.68 -15.48
C ARG A 333 -32.43 4.90 -14.16
N PRO A 334 -31.98 5.48 -13.03
CA PRO A 334 -32.06 4.81 -11.74
C PRO A 334 -33.53 4.63 -11.33
N SER A 335 -33.86 3.49 -10.72
CA SER A 335 -35.20 3.23 -10.18
C SER A 335 -35.62 4.24 -9.13
N LYS A 336 -34.64 4.75 -8.36
CA LYS A 336 -34.80 5.71 -7.28
C LYS A 336 -33.61 6.66 -7.29
N SER A 337 -33.87 7.97 -7.36
CA SER A 337 -32.82 8.97 -7.57
C SER A 337 -31.93 9.11 -6.34
N ASN A 338 -32.50 9.10 -5.13
CA ASN A 338 -31.69 9.25 -3.92
C ASN A 338 -30.86 8.00 -3.61
N ASP A 339 -31.34 6.81 -4.03
CA ASP A 339 -30.56 5.58 -3.91
C ASP A 339 -29.34 5.59 -4.83
N GLU A 340 -29.44 6.13 -6.06
CA GLU A 340 -28.26 6.32 -6.93
C GLU A 340 -27.27 7.30 -6.31
N LYS A 341 -27.74 8.43 -5.77
CA LYS A 341 -26.86 9.38 -5.08
C LYS A 341 -26.11 8.71 -3.93
N PHE A 342 -26.80 7.84 -3.19
CA PHE A 342 -26.18 7.09 -2.11
C PHE A 342 -25.19 6.03 -2.62
N LEU A 343 -25.51 5.34 -3.73
CA LEU A 343 -24.57 4.45 -4.43
C LEU A 343 -23.29 5.19 -4.84
N VAL A 344 -23.42 6.38 -5.44
CA VAL A 344 -22.27 7.22 -5.82
C VAL A 344 -21.40 7.51 -4.60
N ALA A 345 -21.99 8.00 -3.51
CA ALA A 345 -21.26 8.28 -2.27
C ALA A 345 -20.57 7.04 -1.68
N LEU A 346 -21.21 5.88 -1.77
CA LEU A 346 -20.63 4.61 -1.32
C LEU A 346 -19.45 4.18 -2.20
N VAL A 347 -19.59 4.28 -3.53
CA VAL A 347 -18.49 3.99 -4.45
C VAL A 347 -17.31 4.92 -4.17
N GLU A 348 -17.52 6.22 -4.05
CA GLU A 348 -16.45 7.18 -3.72
C GLU A 348 -15.74 6.84 -2.41
N THR A 349 -16.51 6.42 -1.39
CA THR A 349 -15.96 6.07 -0.08
C THR A 349 -15.09 4.81 -0.16
N PHE A 350 -15.47 3.82 -0.97
CA PHE A 350 -14.86 2.49 -0.96
C PHE A 350 -13.95 2.16 -2.15
N GLN A 351 -13.95 2.95 -3.23
CA GLN A 351 -13.25 2.62 -4.49
C GLN A 351 -11.73 2.41 -4.33
N GLN A 352 -11.08 3.10 -3.37
CA GLN A 352 -9.64 2.99 -3.11
C GLN A 352 -9.28 2.10 -1.90
N ARG A 353 -10.23 1.30 -1.40
CA ARG A 353 -10.05 0.40 -0.24
C ARG A 353 -10.37 -1.03 -0.61
N ALA A 354 -9.58 -2.01 -0.17
CA ALA A 354 -9.81 -3.43 -0.44
C ALA A 354 -10.51 -4.12 0.72
N ILE A 355 -11.67 -4.70 0.44
CA ILE A 355 -12.38 -5.58 1.37
C ILE A 355 -11.66 -6.92 1.51
N LEU A 356 -11.22 -7.52 0.40
CA LEU A 356 -10.58 -8.85 0.41
C LEU A 356 -9.21 -8.88 1.10
N LYS A 357 -8.59 -7.71 1.31
CA LYS A 357 -7.33 -7.57 2.04
C LYS A 357 -7.55 -7.34 3.54
N ALA A 358 -8.78 -7.10 3.98
CA ALA A 358 -9.10 -6.97 5.39
C ALA A 358 -8.80 -8.29 6.12
N LYS A 359 -8.24 -8.21 7.33
CA LYS A 359 -8.07 -9.40 8.17
C LYS A 359 -9.46 -9.96 8.50
N ASN A 360 -9.69 -11.25 8.20
CA ASN A 360 -11.00 -11.93 8.19
C ASN A 360 -11.89 -11.69 9.42
N GLU A 361 -11.29 -11.38 10.57
CA GLU A 361 -11.99 -11.12 11.82
C GLU A 361 -12.69 -9.77 11.82
N SER A 362 -12.07 -8.71 11.28
CA SER A 362 -12.61 -7.35 11.31
C SER A 362 -13.78 -7.18 10.36
N PHE A 363 -13.65 -7.49 9.06
CA PHE A 363 -14.68 -7.15 8.06
C PHE A 363 -16.04 -7.83 8.32
N ASN A 364 -16.06 -9.12 8.63
CA ASN A 364 -17.31 -9.84 8.91
C ASN A 364 -17.98 -9.36 10.21
N GLN A 365 -17.21 -9.13 11.26
CA GLN A 365 -17.71 -8.58 12.53
C GLN A 365 -18.24 -7.16 12.34
N ILE A 366 -17.54 -6.37 11.52
CA ILE A 366 -17.86 -4.99 11.22
C ILE A 366 -19.17 -4.85 10.43
N ILE A 367 -19.36 -5.67 9.38
CA ILE A 367 -20.61 -5.71 8.61
C ILE A 367 -21.76 -6.18 9.51
N PHE A 368 -21.53 -7.19 10.35
CA PHE A 368 -22.55 -7.72 11.26
C PHE A 368 -22.90 -6.75 12.41
N ASN A 369 -21.93 -6.03 12.96
CA ASN A 369 -22.15 -5.07 14.04
C ASN A 369 -22.90 -3.82 13.56
N ASN A 370 -22.55 -3.29 12.39
CA ASN A 370 -23.18 -2.08 11.86
C ASN A 370 -24.48 -2.36 11.09
N PHE A 371 -24.60 -3.58 10.54
CA PHE A 371 -25.70 -3.98 9.66
C PHE A 371 -26.31 -5.33 10.08
N GLY A 372 -26.34 -5.68 11.36
CA GLY A 372 -27.15 -6.77 11.91
C GLY A 372 -28.42 -6.19 12.54
N SER A 373 -29.59 -6.77 12.26
CA SER A 373 -30.82 -6.33 12.96
C SER A 373 -30.75 -6.65 14.45
N GLU A 374 -31.38 -5.86 15.31
CA GLU A 374 -31.40 -6.09 16.77
C GLU A 374 -31.96 -7.48 17.11
N ALA A 375 -33.00 -7.92 16.39
CA ALA A 375 -33.54 -9.27 16.50
C ALA A 375 -32.51 -10.35 16.11
N GLN A 376 -31.72 -10.18 15.05
CA GLN A 376 -30.66 -11.14 14.67
C GLN A 376 -29.47 -11.14 15.64
N LYS A 377 -29.19 -10.00 16.29
CA LYS A 377 -28.16 -9.86 17.33
C LYS A 377 -28.61 -10.53 18.64
N ALA A 378 -29.90 -10.42 18.97
CA ALA A 378 -30.49 -11.02 20.17
C ALA A 378 -30.79 -12.53 20.02
N ASP A 379 -31.36 -12.97 18.89
CA ASP A 379 -31.81 -14.35 18.64
C ASP A 379 -30.66 -15.36 18.52
N LYS A 380 -29.44 -14.89 18.21
CA LYS A 380 -28.22 -15.73 18.22
C LYS A 380 -27.49 -15.77 19.55
N GLY A 381 -27.95 -15.06 20.60
CA GLY A 381 -27.32 -15.07 21.92
C GLY A 381 -25.82 -14.69 21.94
N GLN A 382 -25.33 -14.00 20.90
CA GLN A 382 -23.91 -13.67 20.74
C GLN A 382 -23.65 -12.22 21.12
N TYR A 383 -23.69 -11.94 22.42
CA TYR A 383 -22.70 -11.02 22.97
C TYR A 383 -21.42 -11.82 23.10
N PHE A 384 -20.57 -11.77 22.08
CA PHE A 384 -19.18 -12.21 22.13
C PHE A 384 -18.94 -13.64 22.66
N THR A 385 -18.44 -14.52 21.79
CA THR A 385 -17.42 -15.46 22.26
C THR A 385 -16.17 -15.13 21.45
N PRO A 386 -15.10 -14.62 22.09
CA PRO A 386 -13.88 -14.27 21.36
C PRO A 386 -13.37 -15.51 20.65
N ILE A 387 -12.91 -15.36 19.41
CA ILE A 387 -12.24 -16.43 18.67
C ILE A 387 -11.12 -17.11 19.49
N PRO A 388 -10.38 -16.43 20.39
CA PRO A 388 -9.52 -17.09 21.39
C PRO A 388 -10.19 -18.20 22.21
N VAL A 389 -11.43 -18.01 22.65
CA VAL A 389 -12.19 -19.01 23.42
C VAL A 389 -12.65 -20.17 22.52
N VAL A 390 -13.04 -19.91 21.28
CA VAL A 390 -13.37 -20.95 20.30
C VAL A 390 -12.13 -21.75 19.88
N LYS A 391 -10.97 -21.11 19.70
CA LYS A 391 -9.68 -21.78 19.46
C LYS A 391 -9.25 -22.63 20.66
N ASN A 392 -9.42 -22.14 21.89
CA ASN A 392 -9.12 -22.91 23.10
C ASN A 392 -10.06 -24.11 23.27
N ILE A 393 -11.35 -23.97 22.95
CA ILE A 393 -12.32 -25.08 22.98
C ILE A 393 -12.00 -26.12 21.88
N VAL A 394 -11.59 -25.70 20.68
CA VAL A 394 -11.17 -26.61 19.61
C VAL A 394 -9.86 -27.35 19.96
N LYS A 395 -8.90 -26.68 20.61
CA LYS A 395 -7.70 -27.34 21.16
C LYS A 395 -8.02 -28.33 22.29
N LEU A 396 -9.00 -28.02 23.13
CA LEU A 396 -9.48 -28.92 24.20
C LEU A 396 -10.19 -30.17 23.64
N LEU A 397 -10.92 -30.02 22.53
CA LEU A 397 -11.73 -31.09 21.93
C LEU A 397 -10.94 -31.97 20.95
N ASN A 398 -9.78 -31.52 20.46
CA ASN A 398 -8.96 -32.28 19.52
C ASN A 398 -7.44 -32.07 19.76
N PRO A 399 -6.88 -32.60 20.86
CA PRO A 399 -5.49 -32.37 21.23
C PRO A 399 -4.53 -33.08 20.26
N ILE A 400 -3.49 -32.35 19.80
CA ILE A 400 -2.37 -32.91 19.04
C ILE A 400 -1.26 -33.29 20.03
N LYS A 401 -0.67 -34.48 19.86
CA LYS A 401 0.34 -35.03 20.77
C LYS A 401 1.57 -34.10 20.84
N GLY A 402 1.83 -33.50 22.02
CA GLY A 402 3.03 -32.72 22.31
C GLY A 402 2.81 -31.23 22.66
N GLU A 403 1.57 -30.73 22.69
CA GLU A 403 1.29 -29.42 23.30
C GLU A 403 1.20 -29.58 24.84
N GLU A 404 2.08 -28.91 25.59
CA GLU A 404 1.87 -28.66 27.03
C GLU A 404 1.00 -27.41 27.22
N LEU A 405 0.08 -27.49 28.18
CA LEU A 405 -1.01 -26.54 28.45
C LEU A 405 -0.53 -25.13 28.81
#